data_AF-A0A0M1J354-F1
#
_entry.id   AF-A0A0M1J354-F1
#
_cell.length_a   1.000
_cell.length_b   1.000
_cell.length_c   1.000
_cell.angle_alpha   90.00
_cell.angle_beta   90.00
_cell.angle_gamma   90.00
#
_symmetry.space_group_name_H-M   'P 1'
#
loop_
_entity.id
_entity.type
_entity.pdbx_description
1 polymer ?
#
loop_
_entity_poly.entity_id
_entity_poly.type
_entity_poly.pdbx_seq_one_letter_code
_entity_poly.pdbx_strand_id
1 'polypeptide(L)' 'MKSKRDPALFEECRKKLEELIAQDKDGIIDLYYFDESGFSLEPGVPYAWQPTGETIEIPSSKSKRLNVLGFISRACSFTS' A
#
# COMPACT_ATOMS: atom_id res chain seq x y z
N MET A 1 -16.04 -2.58 5.95
CA MET A 1 -15.53 -1.94 4.72
C MET A 1 -16.32 -2.30 3.46
N LYS A 2 -16.76 -3.56 3.24
CA LYS A 2 -17.63 -3.90 2.09
C LYS A 2 -19.01 -3.21 2.12
N SER A 3 -19.55 -2.90 3.29
CA SER A 3 -20.89 -2.31 3.47
C SER A 3 -21.01 -0.82 3.11
N LYS A 4 -19.89 -0.09 2.99
CA LYS A 4 -19.87 1.34 2.63
C LYS A 4 -19.47 1.58 1.18
N ARG A 5 -19.30 0.52 0.40
CA ARG A 5 -18.87 0.61 -0.99
C ARG A 5 -20.10 0.65 -1.89
N ASP A 6 -20.17 1.63 -2.77
CA ASP A 6 -21.14 1.59 -3.87
C ASP A 6 -20.74 0.44 -4.81
N PRO A 7 -21.56 -0.62 -4.93
CA PRO A 7 -21.23 -1.78 -5.73
C PRO A 7 -21.22 -1.48 -7.23
N ALA A 8 -22.03 -0.53 -7.70
CA ALA A 8 -22.09 -0.18 -9.12
C ALA A 8 -20.82 0.56 -9.55
N LEU A 9 -20.38 1.54 -8.75
CA LEU A 9 -19.13 2.25 -8.99
C LEU A 9 -17.92 1.31 -8.92
N PHE A 10 -17.93 0.33 -8.02
CA PHE A 10 -16.85 -0.64 -7.96
C PHE A 10 -16.75 -1.52 -9.20
N GLU A 11 -17.88 -2.05 -9.67
CA GLU A 11 -17.91 -2.87 -10.88
C GLU A 11 -17.52 -2.06 -12.13
N GLU A 12 -17.92 -0.79 -12.20
CA GLU A 12 -17.50 0.11 -13.27
C GLU A 12 -15.99 0.33 -13.27
N CYS A 13 -15.40 0.66 -12.11
CA CYS A 13 -13.96 0.80 -11.97
C CYS A 13 -13.22 -0.50 -12.30
N ARG A 14 -13.78 -1.66 -11.95
CA ARG A 14 -13.19 -2.97 -12.27
C ARG A 14 -13.15 -3.20 -13.78
N LYS A 15 -14.26 -2.93 -14.49
CA LYS A 15 -14.31 -3.06 -15.96
C LYS A 15 -13.30 -2.15 -16.66
N LYS A 16 -13.24 -0.87 -16.26
CA LYS A 16 -12.24 0.07 -16.79
C LYS A 16 -10.81 -0.39 -16.55
N LEU A 17 -10.54 -0.96 -15.37
CA LEU A 17 -9.22 -1.53 -15.07
C LEU A 17 -8.89 -2.72 -15.98
N GLU A 18 -9.86 -3.60 -16.25
CA GLU A 18 -9.68 -4.74 -17.17
C GLU A 18 -9.36 -4.29 -18.59
N GLU A 19 -10.02 -3.23 -19.08
CA GLU A 19 -9.74 -2.63 -20.38
C GLU A 19 -8.31 -2.07 -20.46
N LEU A 20 -7.88 -1.33 -19.43
CA LEU A 20 -6.51 -0.80 -19.35
C LEU A 20 -5.46 -1.91 -19.29
N ILE A 21 -5.74 -2.99 -18.55
CA ILE A 21 -4.85 -4.17 -18.50
C ILE A 21 -4.74 -4.84 -19.87
N ALA A 22 -5.84 -4.90 -20.63
CA ALA A 22 -5.82 -5.46 -21.98
C ALA A 22 -4.98 -4.60 -22.93
N GLN A 23 -5.10 -3.27 -22.85
CA GLN A 23 -4.29 -2.33 -23.63
C GLN A 23 -2.80 -2.38 -23.27
N ASP A 24 -2.47 -2.56 -21.99
CA ASP A 24 -1.11 -2.76 -21.49
C ASP A 24 -0.48 -4.05 -22.04
N LYS A 25 -1.25 -5.14 -22.06
CA LYS A 25 -0.80 -6.40 -22.68
C LYS A 25 -0.55 -6.31 -24.17
N ASP A 26 -1.33 -5.48 -24.87
CA ASP A 26 -1.17 -5.24 -26.31
C ASP A 26 -0.03 -4.25 -26.61
N GLY A 27 0.60 -3.67 -25.57
CA GLY A 27 1.69 -2.70 -25.71
C GLY A 27 1.24 -1.32 -26.18
N ILE A 28 -0.06 -1.01 -26.08
CA ILE A 28 -0.63 0.28 -26.48
C ILE A 28 -0.35 1.35 -25.42
N ILE A 29 -0.38 0.95 -24.14
CA ILE A 29 -0.14 1.83 -22.99
C ILE A 29 0.80 1.15 -21.99
N ASP A 30 1.52 1.93 -21.18
CA ASP A 30 2.26 1.41 -20.03
C ASP A 30 1.43 1.60 -18.75
N LEU A 31 0.99 0.51 -18.13
CA LEU A 31 0.19 0.55 -16.90
C LEU A 31 1.07 0.43 -15.65
N TYR A 32 1.09 1.50 -14.85
CA TYR A 32 1.74 1.54 -13.54
C TYR A 32 0.72 1.69 -12.42
N TYR A 33 0.88 0.90 -11.36
CA TYR A 33 0.18 1.12 -10.10
C TYR A 33 1.01 2.07 -9.24
N PHE A 34 0.30 2.97 -8.56
CA PHE A 34 0.86 3.96 -7.67
C PHE A 34 0.29 3.76 -6.27
N ASP A 35 1.16 3.78 -5.27
CA ASP A 35 0.77 3.79 -3.87
C ASP A 35 1.73 4.61 -3.02
N GLU A 36 1.22 5.16 -1.92
CA GLU A 36 2.00 5.96 -0.98
C GLU A 36 2.12 5.25 0.36
N SER A 37 3.35 5.07 0.84
CA SER A 37 3.62 4.47 2.14
C SER A 37 4.35 5.44 3.06
N GLY A 38 3.78 5.68 4.24
CA GLY A 38 4.36 6.54 5.27
C GLY A 38 5.08 5.71 6.33
N PHE A 39 6.39 5.88 6.47
CA PHE A 39 7.20 5.24 7.50
C PHE A 39 7.52 6.21 8.63
N SER A 40 7.43 5.72 9.87
CA SER A 40 7.85 6.44 11.08
C SER A 40 8.74 5.56 11.94
N LEU A 41 9.75 6.15 12.57
CA LEU A 41 10.58 5.47 13.58
C LEU A 41 9.92 5.42 14.96
N GLU A 42 8.77 6.07 15.12
CA GLU A 42 7.93 5.94 16.31
C GLU A 42 7.19 4.59 16.22
N PRO A 43 7.55 3.60 17.04
CA PRO A 43 6.84 2.33 17.06
C PRO A 43 5.43 2.58 17.62
N GLY A 44 4.42 2.01 16.97
CA GLY A 44 3.11 1.88 17.62
C GLY A 44 3.28 0.98 18.84
N VAL A 45 2.69 1.36 19.99
CA VAL A 45 2.80 0.59 21.24
C VAL A 45 2.35 -0.84 20.97
N PRO A 46 3.27 -1.83 20.92
CA PRO A 46 2.89 -3.18 20.59
C PRO A 46 2.28 -3.81 21.83
N TYR A 47 1.08 -4.38 21.67
CA TYR A 47 0.49 -5.21 22.70
C TYR A 47 1.23 -6.55 22.73
N ALA A 48 1.99 -6.77 23.80
CA ALA A 48 2.61 -8.05 24.11
C ALA A 48 2.12 -8.51 25.50
N TRP A 49 1.88 -9.81 25.65
CA TRP A 49 1.66 -10.39 26.97
C TRP A 49 3.00 -10.39 27.72
N GLN A 50 3.04 -9.72 28.88
CA GLN A 50 4.25 -9.58 29.70
C GLN A 50 4.02 -10.21 31.08
N PRO A 51 5.01 -10.93 31.64
CA PRO A 51 4.97 -11.39 33.02
C PRO A 51 4.85 -10.20 33.97
N THR A 52 4.16 -10.38 35.09
CA THR A 52 4.00 -9.32 36.10
C THR A 52 5.37 -8.99 36.70
N GLY A 53 5.86 -7.77 36.45
CA GLY A 53 7.16 -7.29 36.94
C GLY A 53 8.27 -7.20 35.89
N GLU A 54 8.06 -7.70 34.68
CA GLU A 54 9.00 -7.52 33.56
C GLU A 54 8.45 -6.48 32.57
N THR A 55 9.30 -5.54 32.16
CA THR A 55 8.97 -4.53 31.14
C THR A 55 9.72 -4.85 29.86
N ILE A 56 9.02 -5.07 28.76
CA ILE A 56 9.66 -5.19 27.44
C ILE A 56 9.87 -3.78 26.87
N GLU A 57 11.13 -3.38 26.77
CA GLU A 57 11.52 -2.12 26.15
C GLU A 57 11.77 -2.30 24.65
N ILE A 58 11.32 -1.33 23.86
CA ILE A 58 11.56 -1.28 22.42
C ILE A 58 12.26 0.04 22.11
N PRO A 59 13.40 0.02 21.39
CA PRO A 59 14.06 1.25 21.01
C PRO A 59 13.10 2.10 20.18
N SER A 60 12.81 3.30 20.68
CA SER A 60 11.92 4.26 20.05
C SER A 60 12.70 5.54 19.79
N SER A 61 12.54 6.11 18.59
CA SER A 61 13.12 7.39 18.25
C SER A 61 12.10 8.23 17.50
N LYS A 62 11.99 9.51 17.88
CA LYS A 62 11.13 10.45 17.17
C LYS A 62 11.75 10.75 15.81
N SER A 63 10.98 10.52 14.75
CA SER A 63 11.37 10.88 13.38
C SER A 63 10.24 11.57 12.66
N LYS A 64 10.60 12.40 11.68
CA LYS A 64 9.62 12.90 10.71
C LYS A 64 9.11 11.72 9.88
N ARG A 65 7.83 11.72 9.53
CA ARG A 65 7.28 10.70 8.63
C ARG A 65 7.98 10.81 7.28
N LEU A 66 8.48 9.68 6.80
CA LEU A 66 9.03 9.54 5.46
C LEU A 66 7.94 8.98 4.57
N ASN A 67 7.49 9.77 3.59
CA ASN A 67 6.55 9.30 2.58
C ASN A 67 7.36 8.75 1.40
N VAL A 68 7.13 7.47 1.11
CA VAL A 68 7.73 6.76 -0.02
C VAL A 68 6.64 6.56 -1.05
N LEU A 69 6.92 6.97 -2.27
CA LEU A 69 6.05 6.77 -3.42
C LEU A 69 6.49 5.49 -4.14
N GLY A 70 5.60 4.52 -4.23
CA GLY A 70 5.84 3.25 -4.91
C GLY A 70 5.19 3.26 -6.29
N PHE A 71 5.98 2.99 -7.32
CA PHE A 71 5.50 2.73 -8.68
C PHE A 71 5.81 1.28 -9.03
N ILE A 72 4.81 0.52 -9.47
CA ILE A 72 4.99 -0.87 -9.88
C ILE A 72 4.25 -1.14 -11.19
N SER A 73 4.96 -1.71 -12.16
CA SER A 73 4.36 -2.23 -13.39
C SER A 73 3.96 -3.69 -13.20
N ARG A 74 3.05 -4.20 -14.03
CA ARG A 74 2.65 -5.62 -14.00
C ARG A 74 3.80 -6.59 -14.32
N ALA A 75 4.82 -6.12 -15.04
CA ALA A 75 6.02 -6.89 -15.36
C ALA A 75 7.08 -6.81 -14.26
N CYS A 76 6.81 -6.09 -13.16
CA CYS A 76 7.79 -5.78 -12.11
C CYS A 76 9.10 -5.16 -12.67
N SER A 77 9.02 -4.51 -13.82
CA SER A 77 10.13 -3.80 -14.45
C SER A 77 9.92 -2.31 -14.26
N PHE A 78 10.91 -1.66 -13.66
CA PHE A 78 10.97 -0.20 -13.55
C PHE A 78 12.24 0.25 -14.26
N THR A 79 12.08 0.94 -15.38
CA THR A 79 13.17 1.67 -16.04
C THR A 79 13.09 3.12 -15.62
N SER A 80 14.04 3.53 -14.77
CA SER A 80 14.28 4.92 -14.36
C SER A 80 14.96 5.74 -15.45
#